data_AF-A0A5Q3H6W3-F1
#
_entry.id   AF-A0A5Q3H6W3-F1
#
_cell.length_a   1.000
_cell.length_b   1.000
_cell.length_c   1.000
_cell.angle_alpha   90.00
_cell.angle_beta   90.00
_cell.angle_gamma   90.00
#
_symmetry.space_group_name_H-M   'P 1'
#
loop_
_entity.id
_entity.type
_entity.pdbx_description
1 polymer ?
#
loop_
_entity_poly.entity_id
_entity_poly.type
_entity_poly.pdbx_seq_one_letter_code
_entity_poly.pdbx_strand_id
1 'polypeptide(L)'
;MKATDVKDLAEFFRQQGFTAVKAELWANFARHVFQIYWSAADQLLEQENWEAFKQKRGAVGKPKSVGKKVVQIPIEDAITSELGNFANLLRLGLPTRHFLRTHEVKFECEALVPSKTRAGRHSKKVDFRACAQTAVGAPEIAIEAKPITATGDIAGRYLGTEGIGCFFSAESAYTTGPLGAMLAYTITDPLVSMRDHVHTAMGLYKPSPEKVEKVLLTDTEWVTCTSHLRDHSMQPIAILHVERNFPLIS
;
A
#
# COMPACT_ATOMS: atom_id res chain seq x y z
N MET A 1 -0.26 -27.85 -3.97
CA MET A 1 -0.69 -26.86 -2.96
C MET A 1 -2.21 -26.94 -2.89
N LYS A 2 -2.80 -27.36 -1.77
CA LYS A 2 -4.26 -27.49 -1.65
C LYS A 2 -4.88 -26.09 -1.61
N ALA A 3 -6.01 -25.89 -2.27
CA ALA A 3 -6.71 -24.60 -2.37
C ALA A 3 -7.36 -24.12 -1.05
N THR A 4 -6.86 -24.55 0.11
CA THR A 4 -7.46 -24.35 1.44
C THR A 4 -6.75 -23.33 2.32
N ASP A 5 -5.64 -22.73 1.88
CA ASP A 5 -4.79 -21.90 2.74
C ASP A 5 -4.96 -20.38 2.55
N VAL A 6 -5.92 -19.94 1.72
CA VAL A 6 -6.23 -18.52 1.53
C VAL A 6 -7.53 -18.18 2.24
N LYS A 7 -7.48 -17.26 3.20
CA LYS A 7 -8.65 -16.83 3.98
C LYS A 7 -9.36 -15.64 3.35
N ASP A 8 -10.63 -15.45 3.72
CA ASP A 8 -11.33 -14.20 3.46
C ASP A 8 -10.78 -13.06 4.35
N LEU A 9 -10.69 -11.84 3.80
CA LEU A 9 -10.15 -10.69 4.53
C LEU A 9 -10.99 -10.29 5.74
N ALA A 10 -12.33 -10.39 5.66
CA ALA A 10 -13.18 -10.11 6.81
C ALA A 10 -13.01 -11.20 7.88
N GLU A 11 -12.80 -12.46 7.48
CA GLU A 11 -12.45 -13.52 8.43
C GLU A 11 -11.14 -13.21 9.17
N PHE A 12 -10.11 -12.77 8.46
CA PHE A 12 -8.86 -12.34 9.08
C PHE A 12 -9.10 -11.24 10.12
N PHE A 13 -9.87 -10.20 9.78
CA PHE A 13 -10.19 -9.11 10.71
C PHE A 13 -11.00 -9.58 11.93
N ARG A 14 -11.94 -10.52 11.78
CA ARG A 14 -12.64 -11.13 12.91
C ARG A 14 -11.68 -11.83 13.86
N GLN A 15 -10.68 -12.54 13.32
CA GLN A 15 -9.64 -13.19 14.11
C GLN A 15 -8.67 -12.20 14.80
N GLN A 16 -8.74 -10.91 14.45
CA GLN A 16 -8.05 -9.79 15.13
C GLN A 16 -8.98 -9.05 16.12
N GLY A 17 -10.14 -9.61 16.42
CA GLY A 17 -11.07 -9.04 17.41
C GLY A 17 -12.06 -8.02 16.85
N PHE A 18 -12.18 -7.87 15.53
CA PHE A 18 -13.23 -7.04 14.94
C PHE A 18 -14.58 -7.74 15.13
N THR A 19 -15.62 -6.96 15.43
CA THR A 19 -17.00 -7.46 15.32
C THR A 19 -17.28 -7.84 13.86
N ALA A 20 -18.24 -8.74 13.62
CA ALA A 20 -18.57 -9.18 12.26
C ALA A 20 -18.87 -8.00 11.32
N VAL A 21 -19.70 -7.05 11.77
CA VAL A 21 -20.05 -5.85 10.98
C VAL A 21 -18.83 -4.98 10.69
N LYS A 22 -17.96 -4.76 11.70
CA LYS A 22 -16.74 -3.96 11.52
C LYS A 22 -15.78 -4.66 10.54
N ALA A 23 -15.60 -5.97 10.67
CA ALA A 23 -14.76 -6.75 9.78
C ALA A 23 -15.21 -6.66 8.32
N GLU A 24 -16.51 -6.82 8.06
CA GLU A 24 -17.07 -6.69 6.70
C GLU A 24 -16.90 -5.27 6.14
N LEU A 25 -17.18 -4.25 6.96
CA LEU A 25 -17.02 -2.84 6.56
C LEU A 25 -15.56 -2.53 6.17
N TRP A 26 -14.60 -2.96 7.00
CA TRP A 26 -13.18 -2.71 6.76
C TRP A 26 -12.64 -3.54 5.59
N ALA A 27 -13.11 -4.78 5.42
CA ALA A 27 -12.76 -5.59 4.26
C ALA A 27 -13.25 -4.90 2.99
N ASN A 28 -14.54 -4.58 2.88
CA ASN A 28 -15.11 -3.89 1.71
C ASN A 28 -14.43 -2.56 1.42
N PHE A 29 -14.12 -1.78 2.46
CA PHE A 29 -13.32 -0.57 2.32
C PHE A 29 -11.97 -0.85 1.67
N ALA A 30 -11.19 -1.79 2.20
CA ALA A 30 -9.88 -2.14 1.64
C ALA A 30 -9.98 -2.64 0.19
N ARG A 31 -10.95 -3.51 -0.11
CA ARG A 31 -11.19 -4.02 -1.48
C ARG A 31 -11.43 -2.88 -2.46
N HIS A 32 -12.35 -1.98 -2.13
CA HIS A 32 -12.70 -0.88 -3.02
C HIS A 32 -11.60 0.17 -3.16
N VAL A 33 -10.89 0.49 -2.07
CA VAL A 33 -9.74 1.40 -2.12
C VAL A 33 -8.67 0.87 -3.07
N PHE A 34 -8.35 -0.42 -2.95
CA PHE A 34 -7.34 -1.04 -3.79
C PHE A 34 -7.81 -1.26 -5.22
N GLN A 35 -9.08 -1.59 -5.46
CA GLN A 35 -9.63 -1.56 -6.84
C GLN A 35 -9.39 -0.22 -7.54
N ILE A 36 -9.53 0.91 -6.83
CA ILE A 36 -9.27 2.24 -7.37
C ILE A 36 -7.77 2.46 -7.62
N TYR A 37 -6.89 2.09 -6.68
CA TYR A 37 -5.45 2.22 -6.90
C TYR A 37 -4.93 1.33 -8.05
N TRP A 38 -5.50 0.14 -8.25
CA TRP A 38 -5.10 -0.76 -9.34
C TRP A 38 -5.57 -0.16 -10.67
N SER A 39 -6.80 0.33 -10.72
CA SER A 39 -7.33 1.05 -11.89
C SER A 39 -6.52 2.31 -12.20
N ALA A 40 -6.05 3.03 -11.17
CA ALA A 40 -5.16 4.18 -11.32
C ALA A 40 -3.80 3.77 -11.90
N ALA A 41 -3.26 2.63 -11.45
CA ALA A 41 -2.03 2.09 -12.01
C ALA A 41 -2.21 1.61 -13.45
N ASP A 42 -3.34 0.98 -13.78
CA ASP A 42 -3.70 0.64 -15.16
C ASP A 42 -3.73 1.90 -16.05
N GLN A 43 -4.40 2.97 -15.60
CA GLN A 43 -4.44 4.24 -16.35
C GLN A 43 -3.06 4.87 -16.52
N LEU A 44 -2.24 4.89 -15.47
CA LEU A 44 -0.86 5.40 -15.57
C LEU A 44 -0.02 4.59 -16.58
N LEU A 45 -0.27 3.28 -16.69
CA LEU A 45 0.45 2.38 -17.58
C LEU A 45 -0.10 2.37 -19.02
N GLU A 46 -1.22 3.04 -19.30
CA GLU A 46 -1.65 3.29 -20.67
C GLU A 46 -0.55 4.04 -21.43
N GLN A 47 -0.33 3.67 -22.70
CA GLN A 47 0.84 4.12 -23.46
C GLN A 47 0.99 5.65 -23.47
N GLU A 48 -0.08 6.40 -23.73
CA GLU A 48 -0.05 7.86 -23.77
C GLU A 48 0.31 8.46 -22.39
N ASN A 49 -0.33 7.98 -21.32
CA ASN A 49 -0.09 8.46 -19.97
C ASN A 49 1.32 8.13 -19.47
N TRP A 50 1.81 6.93 -19.80
CA TRP A 50 3.15 6.49 -19.43
C TRP A 50 4.23 7.29 -20.16
N GLU A 51 4.07 7.53 -21.46
CA GLU A 51 4.98 8.39 -22.22
C GLU A 51 4.99 9.82 -21.66
N ALA A 52 3.80 10.38 -21.36
CA ALA A 52 3.70 11.70 -20.74
C ALA A 52 4.36 11.75 -19.36
N PHE A 53 4.17 10.71 -18.53
CA PHE A 53 4.79 10.59 -17.21
C PHE A 53 6.32 10.63 -17.30
N LYS A 54 6.93 9.86 -18.20
CA LYS A 54 8.39 9.82 -18.38
C LYS A 54 9.02 11.18 -18.68
N GLN A 55 8.26 12.07 -19.33
CA GLN A 55 8.73 13.43 -19.68
C GLN A 55 8.58 14.43 -18.52
N LYS A 56 7.88 14.08 -17.43
CA LYS A 56 7.72 14.98 -16.28
C LYS A 56 9.06 15.15 -15.55
N ARG A 57 9.37 16.39 -15.20
CA ARG A 57 10.57 16.70 -14.40
C ARG A 57 10.48 16.00 -13.04
N GLY A 58 11.47 15.16 -12.74
CA GLY A 58 11.50 14.40 -11.49
C GLY A 58 10.69 13.10 -11.51
N ALA A 59 10.12 12.69 -12.64
CA ALA A 59 9.45 11.39 -12.74
C ALA A 59 10.41 10.21 -12.68
N VAL A 60 11.61 10.39 -13.23
CA VAL A 60 12.60 9.33 -13.41
C VAL A 60 13.93 9.67 -12.76
N GLY A 61 14.55 8.67 -12.14
CA GLY A 61 15.89 8.78 -11.56
C GLY A 61 16.98 8.94 -12.62
N LYS A 62 18.23 9.09 -12.17
CA LYS A 62 19.39 9.16 -13.07
C LYS A 62 19.53 7.84 -13.86
N PRO A 63 19.91 7.92 -15.16
CA PRO A 63 20.20 6.72 -15.95
C PRO A 63 21.27 5.84 -15.30
N LYS A 64 21.05 4.53 -15.34
CA LYS A 64 21.98 3.50 -14.85
C LYS A 64 22.25 2.49 -15.96
N SER A 65 23.52 2.11 -16.12
CA SER A 65 23.90 1.04 -17.05
C SER A 65 23.71 -0.33 -16.39
N VAL A 66 22.85 -1.17 -16.97
CA VAL A 66 22.64 -2.56 -16.56
C VAL A 66 22.97 -3.45 -17.77
N GLY A 67 24.15 -4.06 -17.74
CA GLY A 67 24.69 -4.77 -18.90
C GLY A 67 24.89 -3.81 -20.09
N LYS A 68 24.22 -4.09 -21.22
CA LYS A 68 24.26 -3.28 -22.44
C LYS A 68 23.11 -2.25 -22.56
N LYS A 69 22.22 -2.18 -21.57
CA LYS A 69 21.05 -1.29 -21.58
C LYS A 69 21.25 -0.13 -20.61
N VAL A 70 20.77 1.05 -21.00
CA VAL A 70 20.58 2.17 -20.09
C VAL A 70 19.15 2.11 -19.59
N VAL A 71 18.97 2.10 -18.27
CA VAL A 71 17.65 2.03 -17.64
C VAL A 71 17.48 3.17 -16.65
N GLN A 72 16.25 3.64 -16.51
CA GLN A 72 15.83 4.57 -15.49
C GLN A 72 14.75 3.94 -14.62
N ILE A 73 14.80 4.26 -13.33
CA ILE A 73 13.86 3.81 -12.32
C ILE A 73 12.97 5.01 -11.99
N PRO A 74 11.63 4.89 -12.08
CA PRO A 74 10.72 5.92 -11.59
C PRO A 74 11.03 6.33 -10.15
N ILE A 75 10.93 7.64 -9.86
CA ILE A 75 11.06 8.15 -8.50
C ILE A 75 9.80 7.78 -7.71
N GLU A 76 9.99 7.36 -6.45
CA GLU A 76 8.94 6.93 -5.52
C GLU A 76 7.79 7.94 -5.44
N ASP A 77 8.10 9.14 -4.98
CA ASP A 77 7.14 10.24 -4.83
C ASP A 77 6.42 10.60 -6.14
N ALA A 78 7.07 10.39 -7.28
CA ALA A 78 6.48 10.69 -8.58
C ALA A 78 5.41 9.67 -8.97
N ILE A 79 5.67 8.36 -8.79
CA ILE A 79 4.64 7.34 -9.02
C ILE A 79 3.48 7.53 -8.05
N THR A 80 3.78 7.72 -6.76
CA THR A 80 2.73 7.80 -5.74
C THR A 80 1.84 9.02 -5.95
N SER A 81 2.41 10.17 -6.32
CA SER A 81 1.65 11.37 -6.70
C SER A 81 0.72 11.14 -7.90
N GLU A 82 1.20 10.47 -8.95
CA GLU A 82 0.40 10.22 -10.16
C GLU A 82 -0.74 9.24 -9.90
N LEU A 83 -0.46 8.14 -9.19
CA LEU A 83 -1.48 7.19 -8.78
C LEU A 83 -2.56 7.86 -7.91
N GLY A 84 -2.15 8.79 -7.05
CA GLY A 84 -3.06 9.64 -6.28
C GLY A 84 -4.02 10.47 -7.10
N ASN A 85 -3.49 11.15 -8.10
CA ASN A 85 -4.27 12.00 -9.01
C ASN A 85 -5.30 11.15 -9.77
N PHE A 86 -4.86 10.04 -10.36
CA PHE A 86 -5.76 9.11 -11.05
C PHE A 86 -6.80 8.50 -10.10
N ALA A 87 -6.41 8.07 -8.89
CA ALA A 87 -7.33 7.52 -7.90
C ALA A 87 -8.45 8.51 -7.53
N ASN A 88 -8.10 9.79 -7.36
CA ASN A 88 -9.07 10.84 -7.09
C ASN A 88 -10.07 11.05 -8.25
N LEU A 89 -9.57 11.11 -9.49
CA LEU A 89 -10.42 11.24 -10.68
C LEU A 89 -11.35 10.03 -10.86
N LEU A 90 -10.79 8.82 -10.71
CA LEU A 90 -11.53 7.57 -10.78
C LEU A 90 -12.65 7.52 -9.74
N ARG A 91 -12.36 7.91 -8.49
CA ARG A 91 -13.37 7.97 -7.43
C ARG A 91 -14.52 8.92 -7.81
N LEU A 92 -14.23 10.08 -8.38
CA LEU A 92 -15.24 11.04 -8.80
C LEU A 92 -16.11 10.51 -9.95
N GLY A 93 -15.59 9.61 -10.79
CA GLY A 93 -16.33 8.92 -11.84
C GLY A 93 -17.25 7.80 -11.35
N LEU A 94 -17.12 7.34 -10.09
CA LEU A 94 -17.95 6.26 -9.55
C LEU A 94 -19.42 6.68 -9.38
N PRO A 95 -20.37 5.74 -9.56
CA PRO A 95 -21.79 6.01 -9.28
C PRO A 95 -22.03 6.51 -7.85
N THR A 96 -22.99 7.42 -7.66
CA THR A 96 -23.29 8.01 -6.33
C THR A 96 -23.59 6.96 -5.25
N ARG A 97 -24.18 5.83 -5.63
CA ARG A 97 -24.50 4.70 -4.74
C ARG A 97 -23.33 3.74 -4.49
N HIS A 98 -22.16 3.99 -5.07
CA HIS A 98 -20.99 3.16 -4.88
C HIS A 98 -20.48 3.29 -3.44
N PHE A 99 -19.95 2.20 -2.86
CA PHE A 99 -19.47 2.13 -1.48
C PHE A 99 -18.59 3.33 -1.09
N LEU A 100 -17.54 3.62 -1.87
CA LEU A 100 -16.62 4.75 -1.62
C LEU A 100 -17.29 6.13 -1.69
N ARG A 101 -18.35 6.27 -2.50
CA ARG A 101 -19.12 7.53 -2.61
C ARG A 101 -20.04 7.69 -1.42
N THR A 102 -20.77 6.65 -1.04
CA THR A 102 -21.64 6.63 0.13
C THR A 102 -20.89 6.84 1.44
N HIS A 103 -19.64 6.37 1.54
CA HIS A 103 -18.78 6.57 2.71
C HIS A 103 -17.86 7.79 2.62
N GLU A 104 -18.08 8.65 1.62
CA GLU A 104 -17.33 9.89 1.43
C GLU A 104 -15.80 9.71 1.47
N VAL A 105 -15.31 8.58 0.95
CA VAL A 105 -13.88 8.23 1.06
C VAL A 105 -13.02 9.23 0.32
N LYS A 106 -11.99 9.79 0.95
CA LYS A 106 -10.99 10.64 0.28
C LYS A 106 -9.71 9.85 0.03
N PHE A 107 -9.02 10.18 -1.07
CA PHE A 107 -7.69 9.69 -1.41
C PHE A 107 -6.72 10.86 -1.30
N GLU A 108 -5.76 10.76 -0.40
CA GLU A 108 -4.75 11.77 -0.13
C GLU A 108 -3.38 11.18 -0.47
N CYS A 109 -2.54 11.99 -1.11
CA CYS A 109 -1.15 11.64 -1.38
C CYS A 109 -0.22 12.58 -0.63
N GLU A 110 0.91 12.03 -0.19
CA GLU A 110 1.84 12.74 0.68
C GLU A 110 1.14 13.30 1.94
N ALA A 111 0.19 12.55 2.51
CA ALA A 111 -0.61 13.01 3.64
C ALA A 111 0.28 13.21 4.88
N LEU A 112 0.26 14.40 5.47
CA LEU A 112 1.07 14.71 6.64
C LEU A 112 0.67 13.83 7.83
N VAL A 113 1.67 13.23 8.48
CA VAL A 113 1.50 12.46 9.71
C VAL A 113 1.58 13.41 10.90
N PRO A 114 0.52 13.51 11.73
CA PRO A 114 0.55 14.33 12.94
C PRO A 114 1.71 13.91 13.85
N SER A 115 2.40 14.90 14.42
CA SER A 115 3.47 14.66 15.38
C SER A 115 3.47 15.76 16.44
N LYS A 116 3.79 15.38 17.68
CA LYS A 116 3.98 16.34 18.78
C LYS A 116 5.36 17.00 18.75
N THR A 117 6.32 16.42 18.04
CA THR A 117 7.75 16.78 18.08
C THR A 117 8.27 17.30 16.74
N ARG A 118 7.53 17.09 15.63
CA ARG A 118 7.96 17.47 14.29
C ARG A 118 6.93 18.34 13.57
N ALA A 119 7.42 19.30 12.79
CA ALA A 119 6.61 20.20 11.98
C ALA A 119 7.34 20.63 10.69
N GLY A 120 6.58 21.15 9.72
CA GLY A 120 7.11 21.69 8.47
C GLY A 120 7.87 20.64 7.64
N ARG A 121 9.09 20.98 7.21
CA ARG A 121 9.95 20.08 6.41
C ARG A 121 10.39 18.80 7.15
N HIS A 122 10.19 18.74 8.46
CA HIS A 122 10.51 17.58 9.29
C HIS A 122 9.29 16.69 9.55
N SER A 123 8.10 17.10 9.07
CA SER A 123 6.91 16.27 9.13
C SER A 123 7.09 15.03 8.28
N LYS A 124 6.72 13.87 8.83
CA LYS A 124 6.59 12.66 8.03
C LYS A 124 5.35 12.76 7.17
N LYS A 125 5.38 12.08 6.03
CA LYS A 125 4.27 11.96 5.11
C LYS A 125 4.03 10.48 4.83
N VAL A 126 2.77 10.12 4.65
CA VAL A 126 2.39 8.82 4.11
C VAL A 126 2.28 8.95 2.60
N ASP A 127 2.78 7.97 1.85
CA ASP A 127 2.67 7.97 0.38
C ASP A 127 1.21 8.06 -0.06
N PHE A 128 0.36 7.20 0.52
CA PHE A 128 -1.07 7.28 0.31
C PHE A 128 -1.87 7.14 1.59
N ARG A 129 -3.00 7.85 1.63
CA ARG A 129 -4.02 7.65 2.66
C ARG A 129 -5.38 7.61 2.00
N ALA A 130 -6.16 6.58 2.31
CA ALA A 130 -7.59 6.59 2.05
C ALA A 130 -8.35 6.64 3.37
N CYS A 131 -9.33 7.52 3.49
CA CYS A 131 -10.11 7.69 4.73
C CYS A 131 -11.58 7.94 4.43
N ALA A 132 -12.47 7.19 5.09
CA ALA A 132 -13.90 7.47 5.10
C ALA A 132 -14.19 8.65 6.05
N GLN A 133 -15.05 9.57 5.63
CA GLN A 133 -15.31 10.82 6.37
C GLN A 133 -16.65 10.83 7.13
N THR A 134 -17.32 9.69 7.24
CA THR A 134 -18.69 9.61 7.75
C THR A 134 -18.82 9.63 9.27
N ALA A 135 -17.80 9.18 10.02
CA ALA A 135 -17.88 9.09 11.48
C ALA A 135 -16.49 9.01 12.17
N VAL A 136 -16.47 9.26 13.47
CA VAL A 136 -15.30 8.95 14.32
C VAL A 136 -15.05 7.44 14.30
N GLY A 137 -13.83 7.02 14.01
CA GLY A 137 -13.47 5.61 13.88
C GLY A 137 -13.91 4.96 12.57
N ALA A 138 -14.31 5.76 11.58
CA ALA A 138 -14.56 5.27 10.23
C ALA A 138 -13.30 4.65 9.61
N PRO A 139 -13.45 3.75 8.61
CA PRO A 139 -12.32 3.09 7.98
C PRO A 139 -11.28 4.07 7.42
N GLU A 140 -10.02 3.80 7.71
CA GLU A 140 -8.88 4.46 7.09
C GLU A 140 -7.78 3.44 6.79
N ILE A 141 -6.98 3.72 5.78
CA ILE A 141 -5.78 2.94 5.48
C ILE A 141 -4.67 3.89 5.06
N ALA A 142 -3.56 3.81 5.79
CA ALA A 142 -2.29 4.44 5.42
C ALA A 142 -1.46 3.41 4.66
N ILE A 143 -0.92 3.81 3.52
CA ILE A 143 -0.17 2.94 2.61
C ILE A 143 1.22 3.53 2.43
N GLU A 144 2.24 2.77 2.80
CA GLU A 144 3.63 3.08 2.47
C GLU A 144 4.02 2.30 1.22
N ALA A 145 4.66 2.94 0.26
CA ALA A 145 5.13 2.34 -0.97
C ALA A 145 6.66 2.20 -0.94
N LYS A 146 7.19 1.09 -1.45
CA LYS A 146 8.64 0.96 -1.67
C LYS A 146 8.93 0.29 -3.02
N PRO A 147 9.94 0.80 -3.76
CA PRO A 147 10.36 0.18 -5.00
C PRO A 147 11.10 -1.10 -4.67
N ILE A 148 10.74 -2.18 -5.35
CA ILE A 148 11.42 -3.46 -5.24
C ILE A 148 12.01 -3.80 -6.61
N THR A 149 13.33 -3.70 -6.72
CA THR A 149 14.07 -4.03 -7.94
C THR A 149 14.78 -5.38 -7.83
N ALA A 150 15.05 -5.82 -6.60
CA ALA A 150 15.63 -7.12 -6.30
C ALA A 150 15.11 -7.63 -4.94
N THR A 151 15.24 -8.94 -4.71
CA THR A 151 14.85 -9.58 -3.42
C THR A 151 15.53 -8.94 -2.21
N GLY A 152 16.76 -8.43 -2.36
CA GLY A 152 17.48 -7.71 -1.29
C GLY A 152 16.77 -6.43 -0.83
N ASP A 153 16.01 -5.76 -1.70
CA ASP A 153 15.24 -4.56 -1.35
C ASP A 153 14.11 -4.89 -0.37
N ILE A 154 13.60 -6.13 -0.37
CA ILE A 154 12.56 -6.57 0.57
C ILE A 154 13.09 -6.46 2.00
N ALA A 155 14.25 -7.06 2.28
CA ALA A 155 14.81 -7.05 3.63
C ALA A 155 15.31 -5.66 4.03
N GLY A 156 15.99 -4.94 3.12
CA GLY A 156 16.65 -3.67 3.46
C GLY A 156 15.73 -2.45 3.48
N ARG A 157 14.75 -2.38 2.57
CA ARG A 157 13.92 -1.18 2.38
C ARG A 157 12.48 -1.42 2.78
N TYR A 158 11.85 -2.45 2.20
CA TYR A 158 10.43 -2.73 2.40
C TYR A 158 10.13 -3.12 3.86
N LEU A 159 10.94 -4.02 4.43
CA LEU A 159 10.87 -4.42 5.83
C LEU A 159 11.75 -3.56 6.76
N GLY A 160 12.38 -2.52 6.23
CA GLY A 160 13.26 -1.64 6.99
C GLY A 160 12.50 -0.65 7.88
N THR A 161 13.27 0.15 8.61
CA THR A 161 12.74 1.20 9.51
C THR A 161 11.94 2.28 8.79
N GLU A 162 12.31 2.59 7.54
CA GLU A 162 11.60 3.54 6.68
C GLU A 162 10.57 2.87 5.76
N GLY A 163 10.41 1.55 5.82
CA GLY A 163 9.32 0.82 5.18
C GLY A 163 8.24 0.49 6.21
N ILE A 164 8.07 -0.80 6.49
CA ILE A 164 7.09 -1.28 7.48
C ILE A 164 7.30 -0.66 8.88
N GLY A 165 8.53 -0.24 9.22
CA GLY A 165 8.85 0.46 10.46
C GLY A 165 8.00 1.72 10.73
N CYS A 166 7.53 2.38 9.67
CA CYS A 166 6.71 3.59 9.76
C CYS A 166 5.35 3.37 10.45
N PHE A 167 4.88 2.13 10.56
CA PHE A 167 3.63 1.79 11.24
C PHE A 167 3.78 1.58 12.76
N PHE A 168 5.01 1.42 13.25
CA PHE A 168 5.28 1.04 14.64
C PHE A 168 5.75 2.21 15.52
N SER A 169 6.02 3.39 14.95
CA SER A 169 6.52 4.54 15.71
C SER A 169 5.46 5.10 16.67
N ALA A 170 5.71 5.09 17.99
CA ALA A 170 4.82 5.70 18.97
C ALA A 170 4.59 7.21 18.79
N GLU A 171 5.58 7.93 18.28
CA GLU A 171 5.48 9.38 18.11
C GLU A 171 4.80 9.80 16.80
N SER A 172 4.75 8.89 15.81
CA SER A 172 4.38 9.25 14.45
C SER A 172 4.08 8.06 13.54
N ALA A 173 3.34 7.09 14.07
CA ALA A 173 2.81 6.01 13.25
C ALA A 173 1.97 6.61 12.11
N TYR A 174 2.10 6.03 10.93
CA TYR A 174 1.36 6.49 9.75
C TYR A 174 -0.15 6.39 9.89
N THR A 175 -0.62 5.51 10.78
CA THR A 175 -2.01 5.42 11.19
C THR A 175 -2.08 5.03 12.66
N THR A 176 -3.05 5.60 13.38
CA THR A 176 -3.44 5.13 14.72
C THR A 176 -4.52 4.05 14.65
N GLY A 177 -5.13 3.89 13.48
CA GLY A 177 -6.12 2.87 13.20
C GLY A 177 -5.53 1.45 13.12
N PRO A 178 -6.40 0.45 12.96
CA PRO A 178 -6.04 -0.97 13.00
C PRO A 178 -5.56 -1.54 11.65
N LEU A 179 -5.52 -0.75 10.57
CA LEU A 179 -5.13 -1.22 9.24
C LEU A 179 -4.12 -0.28 8.58
N GLY A 180 -3.01 -0.85 8.14
CA GLY A 180 -2.06 -0.23 7.23
C GLY A 180 -1.86 -1.09 5.99
N ALA A 181 -1.08 -0.59 5.06
CA ALA A 181 -0.59 -1.38 3.94
C ALA A 181 0.81 -0.99 3.51
N MET A 182 1.48 -1.96 2.91
CA MET A 182 2.76 -1.81 2.25
C MET A 182 2.58 -2.16 0.77
N LEU A 183 2.78 -1.19 -0.12
CA LEU A 183 2.79 -1.37 -1.56
C LEU A 183 4.22 -1.65 -2.04
N ALA A 184 4.46 -2.88 -2.47
CA ALA A 184 5.65 -3.23 -3.23
C ALA A 184 5.40 -2.83 -4.68
N TYR A 185 6.00 -1.73 -5.15
CA TYR A 185 5.94 -1.43 -6.58
C TYR A 185 7.20 -1.99 -7.26
N THR A 186 7.00 -3.14 -7.92
CA THR A 186 8.09 -3.93 -8.50
C THR A 186 8.48 -3.33 -9.84
N ILE A 187 9.76 -3.00 -10.00
CA ILE A 187 10.29 -2.41 -11.23
C ILE A 187 11.20 -3.43 -11.90
N THR A 188 10.57 -4.48 -12.41
CA THR A 188 11.24 -5.61 -13.06
C THR A 188 10.48 -5.98 -14.34
N ASP A 189 10.87 -7.09 -14.97
CA ASP A 189 10.01 -7.74 -15.96
C ASP A 189 8.61 -7.96 -15.34
N PRO A 190 7.52 -7.49 -15.97
CA PRO A 190 6.16 -7.55 -15.41
C PRO A 190 5.66 -8.97 -15.15
N LEU A 191 6.34 -10.01 -15.66
CA LEU A 191 6.02 -11.41 -15.41
C LEU A 191 6.56 -11.95 -14.08
N VAL A 192 7.44 -11.21 -13.40
CA VAL A 192 8.02 -11.64 -12.12
C VAL A 192 7.25 -11.00 -10.98
N SER A 193 6.57 -11.82 -10.17
CA SER A 193 5.92 -11.40 -8.93
C SER A 193 6.84 -11.61 -7.73
N MET A 194 6.90 -10.59 -6.86
CA MET A 194 7.60 -10.61 -5.57
C MET A 194 6.69 -11.01 -4.41
N ARG A 195 5.40 -11.27 -4.66
CA ARG A 195 4.41 -11.57 -3.61
C ARG A 195 4.81 -12.74 -2.69
N ASP A 196 5.24 -13.86 -3.25
CA ASP A 196 5.71 -15.02 -2.45
C ASP A 196 7.04 -14.74 -1.74
N HIS A 197 7.90 -13.89 -2.31
CA HIS A 197 9.14 -13.45 -1.66
C HIS A 197 8.83 -12.58 -0.44
N VAL A 198 7.87 -11.64 -0.55
CA VAL A 198 7.39 -10.82 0.57
C VAL A 198 6.75 -11.72 1.63
N HIS A 199 5.90 -12.68 1.24
CA HIS A 199 5.28 -13.62 2.17
C HIS A 199 6.33 -14.39 2.99
N THR A 200 7.32 -14.95 2.30
CA THR A 200 8.42 -15.70 2.92
C THR A 200 9.25 -14.80 3.84
N ALA A 201 9.58 -13.58 3.40
CA ALA A 201 10.35 -12.63 4.19
C ALA A 201 9.62 -12.20 5.47
N MET A 202 8.29 -12.05 5.43
CA MET A 202 7.48 -11.76 6.62
C MET A 202 7.54 -12.86 7.68
N GLY A 203 7.68 -14.13 7.26
CA GLY A 203 7.89 -15.25 8.20
C GLY A 203 9.25 -15.20 8.92
N LEU A 204 10.23 -14.48 8.36
CA LEU A 204 11.57 -14.31 8.93
C LEU A 204 11.76 -12.92 9.59
N TYR A 205 10.81 -12.01 9.41
CA TYR A 205 10.90 -10.62 9.85
C TYR A 205 10.99 -10.51 11.38
N LYS A 206 11.72 -9.47 11.83
CA LYS A 206 11.90 -9.10 13.24
C LYS A 206 11.61 -7.59 13.43
N PRO A 207 10.74 -7.19 14.37
CA PRO A 207 9.98 -8.04 15.30
C PRO A 207 8.97 -8.95 14.58
N SER A 208 8.76 -10.16 15.12
CA SER A 208 7.94 -11.16 14.43
C SER A 208 6.46 -10.79 14.49
N PRO A 209 5.72 -10.88 13.37
CA PRO A 209 4.28 -10.72 13.37
C PRO A 209 3.62 -11.80 14.22
N GLU A 210 2.48 -11.49 14.84
CA GLU A 210 1.66 -12.49 15.53
C GLU A 210 1.04 -13.49 14.56
N LYS A 211 0.71 -13.01 13.35
CA LYS A 211 0.18 -13.83 12.25
C LYS A 211 0.75 -13.37 10.92
N VAL A 212 0.96 -14.33 10.01
CA VAL A 212 1.32 -14.11 8.61
C VAL A 212 0.42 -15.03 7.79
N GLU A 213 -0.52 -14.47 7.04
CA GLU A 213 -1.53 -15.24 6.34
C GLU A 213 -1.72 -14.77 4.90
N LYS A 214 -2.12 -15.69 4.01
CA LYS A 214 -2.59 -15.34 2.67
C LYS A 214 -4.09 -15.04 2.76
N VAL A 215 -4.50 -13.87 2.33
CA VAL A 215 -5.91 -13.44 2.37
C VAL A 215 -6.37 -12.94 1.02
N LEU A 216 -7.63 -13.20 0.66
CA LEU A 216 -8.26 -12.68 -0.56
C LEU A 216 -8.58 -11.19 -0.38
N LEU A 217 -7.85 -10.34 -1.11
CA LEU A 217 -8.15 -8.93 -1.23
C LEU A 217 -9.27 -8.70 -2.26
N THR A 218 -9.26 -9.45 -3.36
CA THR A 218 -10.36 -9.52 -4.32
C THR A 218 -10.74 -10.98 -4.53
N ASP A 219 -11.78 -11.24 -5.34
CA ASP A 219 -12.24 -12.60 -5.62
C ASP A 219 -11.15 -13.50 -6.24
N THR A 220 -10.15 -12.90 -6.89
CA THR A 220 -9.08 -13.61 -7.59
C THR A 220 -7.68 -13.28 -7.06
N GLU A 221 -7.54 -12.22 -6.26
CA GLU A 221 -6.23 -11.73 -5.82
C GLU A 221 -6.02 -11.93 -4.32
N TRP A 222 -5.04 -12.78 -3.99
CA TRP A 222 -4.57 -12.92 -2.62
C TRP A 222 -3.41 -11.97 -2.33
N VAL A 223 -3.29 -11.53 -1.08
CA VAL A 223 -2.19 -10.71 -0.57
C VAL A 223 -1.67 -11.33 0.73
N THR A 224 -0.44 -11.00 1.11
CA THR A 224 0.01 -11.34 2.47
C THR A 224 -0.61 -10.34 3.44
N CYS A 225 -1.27 -10.81 4.47
CA CYS A 225 -1.72 -9.99 5.59
C CYS A 225 -1.00 -10.40 6.85
N THR A 226 -0.45 -9.43 7.56
CA THR A 226 0.26 -9.65 8.81
C THR A 226 -0.42 -8.92 9.94
N SER A 227 -0.38 -9.49 11.16
CA SER A 227 -0.82 -8.80 12.37
C SER A 227 0.37 -8.53 13.28
N HIS A 228 0.45 -7.32 13.80
CA HIS A 228 1.55 -6.86 14.64
C HIS A 228 1.03 -6.21 15.91
N LEU A 229 1.68 -6.54 17.01
CA LEU A 229 1.59 -5.75 18.23
C LEU A 229 2.30 -4.41 18.01
N ARG A 230 1.77 -3.39 18.67
CA ARG A 230 2.36 -2.06 18.77
C ARG A 230 2.60 -1.72 20.23
N ASP A 231 3.38 -0.68 20.48
CA ASP A 231 3.60 -0.16 21.84
C ASP A 231 2.27 0.03 22.58
N HIS A 232 2.28 -0.12 23.91
CA HIS A 232 1.08 -0.24 24.76
C HIS A 232 0.02 0.86 24.64
N SER A 233 0.35 2.01 24.03
CA SER A 233 -0.58 3.11 23.77
C SER A 233 -1.31 3.01 22.43
N MET A 234 -0.94 2.05 21.56
CA MET A 234 -1.50 1.87 20.23
C MET A 234 -2.22 0.52 20.12
N GLN A 235 -3.32 0.49 19.36
CA GLN A 235 -4.02 -0.76 19.05
C GLN A 235 -3.14 -1.64 18.16
N PRO A 236 -3.23 -2.99 18.20
CA PRO A 236 -2.59 -3.83 17.20
C PRO A 236 -2.95 -3.42 15.77
N ILE A 237 -2.06 -3.70 14.82
CA ILE A 237 -2.24 -3.31 13.41
C ILE A 237 -2.17 -4.53 12.49
N ALA A 238 -3.14 -4.62 11.59
CA ALA A 238 -3.06 -5.48 10.42
C ALA A 238 -2.38 -4.70 9.28
N ILE A 239 -1.43 -5.33 8.58
CA ILE A 239 -0.75 -4.74 7.43
C ILE A 239 -0.99 -5.61 6.19
N LEU A 240 -1.58 -5.01 5.15
CA LEU A 240 -1.76 -5.64 3.85
C LEU A 240 -0.52 -5.41 2.99
N HIS A 241 0.10 -6.49 2.51
CA HIS A 241 1.27 -6.44 1.65
C HIS A 241 0.84 -6.69 0.21
N VAL A 242 0.72 -5.59 -0.54
CA VAL A 242 0.19 -5.59 -1.90
C VAL A 242 1.33 -5.33 -2.89
N GLU A 243 1.16 -5.79 -4.12
CA GLU A 243 2.18 -5.67 -5.17
C GLU A 243 1.58 -5.02 -6.42
N ARG A 244 2.36 -4.16 -7.08
CA ARG A 244 2.06 -3.68 -8.41
C ARG A 244 3.31 -3.59 -9.29
N ASN A 245 3.25 -4.12 -10.50
CA ASN A 245 4.39 -4.11 -11.42
C ASN A 245 4.38 -2.86 -12.29
N PHE A 246 5.55 -2.22 -12.42
CA PHE A 246 5.79 -1.10 -13.32
C PHE A 246 6.96 -1.44 -14.26
N PRO A 247 6.87 -1.07 -15.55
CA PRO A 247 7.92 -1.38 -16.51
C PRO A 247 9.19 -0.59 -16.22
N LEU A 248 10.33 -1.19 -16.52
CA LEU A 248 11.60 -0.46 -16.62
C LEU A 248 11.48 0.60 -17.72
N ILE A 249 12.06 1.77 -17.45
CA ILE A 249 12.14 2.83 -18.45
C ILE A 249 13.47 2.65 -19.19
N SER A 250 13.37 2.40 -20.50
CA SER A 250 14.49 2.30 -21.44
C SER A 250 14.52 3.49 -22.39
#